data_AF-A0A7W9DMC9-F1
#
_entry.id   AF-A0A7W9DMC9-F1
#
_cell.length_a   1.000
_cell.length_b   1.000
_cell.length_c   1.000
_cell.angle_alpha   90.00
_cell.angle_beta   90.00
_cell.angle_gamma   90.00
#
_symmetry.space_group_name_H-M   'P 1'
#
loop_
_entity.id
_entity.type
_entity.pdbx_description
1 polymer ?
#
loop_
_entity_poly.entity_id
_entity_poly.type
_entity_poly.pdbx_seq_one_letter_code
_entity_poly.pdbx_strand_id
1 'polypeptide(L)'
;MRRLFMVIISLIIFSIRVDAQPEKSGTILFESTFDPAVLTAANGIKLSSEAIARMPKSSVNNFELKFDQLHASYKQQESSNSSTQRGGRYNGLGVFGGGFSRDYYYDFQSNRLIQAFDLNDTLFLMQDKMGLLPEMKFGTGQIVPVIEYIKADEVKQILGFNCHKVIARTTVKHKIMGVEKEITEELTLWYTNELGFDFSPNPVLWTAGAVLAIESKGTHIQAKSIQYKDIRAEDIDLPKTGVLISQEQLHIKLDLRRKLTRLSRNGSWN
;
A
#
# COMPACT_ATOMS: atom_id res chain seq x y z
N MET A 1 -42.25 49.08 -7.66
CA MET A 1 -41.53 47.81 -7.88
C MET A 1 -40.39 47.92 -8.92
N ARG A 2 -39.53 48.95 -8.85
CA ARG A 2 -38.33 49.09 -9.72
C ARG A 2 -37.01 49.24 -8.94
N ARG A 3 -37.07 49.56 -7.65
CA ARG A 3 -35.89 49.69 -6.78
C ARG A 3 -35.54 48.41 -6.00
N LEU A 4 -36.46 47.44 -5.92
CA LEU A 4 -36.20 46.15 -5.27
C LEU A 4 -35.38 45.19 -6.15
N PHE A 5 -35.44 45.35 -7.48
CA PHE A 5 -34.70 44.50 -8.41
C PHE A 5 -33.20 44.82 -8.49
N MET A 6 -32.77 46.04 -8.15
CA MET A 6 -31.35 46.41 -8.17
C MET A 6 -30.56 45.91 -6.96
N VAL A 7 -31.22 45.61 -5.84
CA VAL A 7 -30.52 45.13 -4.62
C VAL A 7 -30.22 43.62 -4.69
N ILE A 8 -31.04 42.85 -5.40
CA ILE A 8 -30.86 41.39 -5.52
C ILE A 8 -29.70 41.02 -6.45
N ILE A 9 -29.45 41.82 -7.49
CA ILE A 9 -28.35 41.55 -8.45
C ILE A 9 -26.98 41.92 -7.84
N SER A 10 -26.93 42.90 -6.94
CA SER A 10 -25.69 43.28 -6.23
C SER A 10 -25.24 42.25 -5.18
N LEU A 11 -26.14 41.39 -4.69
CA LEU A 11 -25.81 40.42 -3.63
C LEU A 11 -25.31 39.07 -4.17
N ILE A 12 -25.45 38.81 -5.48
CA ILE A 12 -25.03 37.54 -6.11
C ILE A 12 -23.56 37.57 -6.55
N ILE A 13 -22.91 38.75 -6.60
CA ILE A 13 -21.53 38.90 -7.09
C ILE A 13 -20.48 38.44 -6.04
N PHE A 14 -20.89 38.09 -4.81
CA PHE A 14 -19.96 37.85 -3.70
C PHE A 14 -19.75 36.39 -3.25
N SER A 15 -20.18 35.38 -4.03
CA SER A 15 -20.13 33.98 -3.55
C SER A 15 -19.52 32.94 -4.48
N ILE A 16 -18.69 33.35 -5.45
CA ILE A 16 -17.85 32.38 -6.17
C ILE A 16 -16.39 32.72 -5.93
N ARG A 17 -15.90 32.44 -4.72
CA ARG A 17 -14.51 31.98 -4.62
C ARG A 17 -14.52 30.57 -5.18
N VAL A 18 -14.33 30.47 -6.49
CA VAL A 18 -13.75 29.26 -7.05
C VAL A 18 -12.38 29.19 -6.39
N ASP A 19 -12.24 28.40 -5.32
CA ASP A 19 -10.93 27.85 -5.00
C ASP A 19 -10.59 26.98 -6.21
N ALA A 20 -10.03 27.61 -7.24
CA ALA A 20 -9.21 26.94 -8.20
C ALA A 20 -8.00 26.50 -7.38
N GLN A 21 -8.17 25.41 -6.62
CA GLN A 21 -7.03 24.65 -6.16
C GLN A 21 -6.26 24.36 -7.44
N PRO A 22 -4.98 24.79 -7.54
CA PRO A 22 -4.20 24.50 -8.72
C PRO A 22 -4.35 23.00 -8.97
N GLU A 23 -4.66 22.63 -10.20
CA GLU A 23 -4.83 21.24 -10.62
C GLU A 23 -3.56 20.47 -10.23
N LYS A 24 -3.55 19.86 -9.05
CA LYS A 24 -2.31 19.33 -8.46
C LYS A 24 -2.05 17.99 -9.10
N SER A 25 -1.23 18.00 -10.14
CA SER A 25 -0.56 16.83 -10.68
C SER A 25 0.91 16.83 -10.22
N GLY A 26 1.51 15.65 -10.18
CA GLY A 26 2.90 15.56 -9.77
C GLY A 26 3.39 14.15 -9.47
N THR A 27 4.45 14.12 -8.68
CA THR A 27 5.11 12.89 -8.27
C THR A 27 5.48 12.94 -6.79
N ILE A 28 5.22 11.86 -6.06
CA ILE A 28 5.71 11.66 -4.69
C ILE A 28 6.66 10.47 -4.68
N LEU A 29 7.86 10.66 -4.15
CA LEU A 29 8.81 9.57 -3.94
C LEU A 29 8.67 9.03 -2.52
N PHE A 30 8.52 7.72 -2.41
CA PHE A 30 8.48 6.99 -1.16
C PHE A 30 9.72 6.11 -1.02
N GLU A 31 10.20 5.99 0.19
CA GLU A 31 11.24 5.03 0.57
C GLU A 31 10.63 4.03 1.54
N SER A 32 10.84 2.75 1.28
CA SER A 32 10.54 1.66 2.19
C SER A 32 11.82 1.06 2.72
N THR A 33 11.96 1.01 4.04
CA THR A 33 13.05 0.34 4.72
C THR A 33 12.54 -0.88 5.47
N PHE A 34 13.33 -1.95 5.46
CA PHE A 34 13.05 -3.17 6.22
C PHE A 34 14.33 -3.63 6.90
N ASP A 35 14.26 -3.84 8.22
CA ASP A 35 15.36 -4.33 9.03
C ASP A 35 14.93 -5.62 9.77
N PRO A 36 15.40 -6.79 9.31
CA PRO A 36 15.08 -8.08 9.93
C PRO A 36 15.54 -8.18 11.38
N ALA A 37 16.67 -7.57 11.74
CA ALA A 37 17.22 -7.64 13.09
C ALA A 37 16.37 -6.79 14.05
N VAL A 38 15.98 -5.58 13.64
CA VAL A 38 15.07 -4.71 14.41
C VAL A 38 13.70 -5.37 14.57
N LEU A 39 13.13 -5.94 13.51
CA LEU A 39 11.86 -6.67 13.58
C LEU A 39 11.95 -7.83 14.59
N THR A 40 13.02 -8.63 14.51
CA THR A 40 13.20 -9.81 15.36
C THR A 40 13.36 -9.40 16.84
N ALA A 41 14.18 -8.38 17.11
CA ALA A 41 14.36 -7.84 18.45
C ALA A 41 13.07 -7.24 19.02
N ALA A 42 12.30 -6.51 18.20
CA ALA A 42 11.00 -5.92 18.59
C ALA A 42 9.89 -6.96 18.86
N ASN A 43 10.10 -8.20 18.41
CA ASN A 43 9.28 -9.37 18.74
C ASN A 43 9.83 -10.17 19.94
N GLY A 44 10.83 -9.63 20.65
CA GLY A 44 11.38 -10.22 21.88
C GLY A 44 12.33 -11.40 21.65
N ILE A 45 12.71 -11.68 20.39
CA ILE A 45 13.63 -12.77 20.06
C ILE A 45 15.05 -12.22 20.17
N LYS A 46 15.80 -12.71 21.17
CA LYS A 46 17.23 -12.44 21.30
C LYS A 46 18.02 -13.37 20.39
N LEU A 47 18.74 -12.80 19.43
CA LEU A 47 19.59 -13.55 18.51
C LEU A 47 21.04 -13.51 19.00
N SER A 48 21.80 -14.58 18.76
CA SER A 48 23.25 -14.55 18.90
C SER A 48 23.89 -13.66 17.84
N SER A 49 25.11 -13.18 18.10
CA SER A 49 25.89 -12.41 17.13
C SER A 49 26.08 -13.16 15.81
N GLU A 50 26.33 -14.47 15.88
CA GLU A 50 26.44 -15.35 14.71
C GLU A 50 25.12 -15.47 13.93
N ALA A 51 23.98 -15.49 14.62
CA ALA A 51 22.68 -15.52 13.98
C ALA A 51 22.36 -14.19 13.28
N ILE A 52 22.68 -13.06 13.91
CA ILE A 52 22.54 -11.72 13.30
C ILE A 52 23.43 -11.61 12.05
N ALA A 53 24.67 -12.12 12.11
CA ALA A 53 25.59 -12.10 10.96
C ALA A 53 25.10 -12.92 9.76
N ARG A 54 24.22 -13.91 9.99
CA ARG A 54 23.59 -14.72 8.94
C ARG A 54 22.25 -14.15 8.47
N MET A 55 21.71 -13.12 9.13
CA MET A 55 20.47 -12.49 8.69
C MET A 55 20.69 -11.68 7.41
N PRO A 56 19.65 -11.59 6.56
CA PRO A 56 19.66 -10.61 5.49
C PRO A 56 19.93 -9.21 6.07
N LYS A 57 20.76 -8.43 5.38
CA LYS A 57 20.94 -7.02 5.71
C LYS A 57 19.63 -6.27 5.53
N SER A 58 19.54 -5.10 6.15
CA SER A 58 18.43 -4.18 5.90
C SER A 58 18.32 -3.87 4.41
N SER A 59 17.08 -3.73 3.94
CA SER A 59 16.78 -3.40 2.56
C SER A 59 16.11 -2.04 2.46
N VAL A 60 16.36 -1.37 1.33
CA VAL A 60 15.75 -0.10 0.98
C VAL A 60 15.17 -0.24 -0.41
N ASN A 61 13.88 0.07 -0.56
CA ASN A 61 13.17 0.08 -1.83
C ASN A 61 12.54 1.45 -2.04
N ASN A 62 12.72 2.02 -3.23
CA ASN A 62 12.09 3.28 -3.60
C ASN A 62 10.84 3.02 -4.43
N PHE A 63 9.81 3.82 -4.19
CA PHE A 63 8.55 3.78 -4.91
C PHE A 63 8.20 5.19 -5.38
N GLU A 64 7.47 5.24 -6.48
CA GLU A 64 7.02 6.48 -7.08
C GLU A 64 5.51 6.44 -7.20
N LEU A 65 4.86 7.46 -6.65
CA LEU A 65 3.47 7.81 -6.93
C LEU A 65 3.47 8.89 -8.01
N LYS A 66 2.97 8.61 -9.21
CA LYS A 66 2.60 9.64 -10.19
C LYS A 66 1.10 9.87 -10.09
N PHE A 67 0.68 11.12 -10.04
CA PHE A 67 -0.74 11.44 -9.88
C PHE A 67 -1.14 12.64 -10.75
N ASP A 68 -2.37 12.57 -11.25
CA ASP A 68 -3.13 13.71 -11.74
C ASP A 68 -4.37 13.93 -10.84
N GLN A 69 -5.35 14.69 -11.30
CA GLN A 69 -6.57 14.95 -10.54
C GLN A 69 -7.46 13.73 -10.35
N LEU A 70 -7.39 12.77 -11.26
CA LEU A 70 -8.36 11.69 -11.44
C LEU A 70 -7.77 10.33 -11.12
N HIS A 71 -6.46 10.17 -11.34
CA HIS A 71 -5.79 8.88 -11.29
C HIS A 71 -4.41 9.01 -10.66
N ALA A 72 -3.89 7.86 -10.24
CA ALA A 72 -2.49 7.74 -9.88
C ALA A 72 -1.95 6.34 -10.17
N SER A 73 -0.63 6.25 -10.32
CA SER A 73 0.11 5.00 -10.32
C SER A 73 1.19 5.01 -9.26
N TYR A 74 1.25 3.94 -8.47
CA TYR A 74 2.24 3.73 -7.43
C TYR A 74 3.04 2.47 -7.75
N LYS A 75 4.31 2.64 -8.11
CA LYS A 75 5.18 1.58 -8.62
C LYS A 75 6.53 1.58 -7.91
N GLN A 76 7.16 0.42 -7.79
CA GLN A 76 8.54 0.34 -7.33
C GLN A 76 9.48 0.91 -8.42
N GLN A 77 10.41 1.79 -8.05
CA GLN A 77 11.44 2.25 -8.99
C GLN A 77 12.48 1.15 -9.22
N GLU A 78 12.88 0.96 -10.47
CA GLU A 78 13.97 0.05 -10.82
C GLU A 78 15.31 0.60 -10.30
N SER A 79 16.03 -0.20 -9.52
CA SER A 79 17.40 0.12 -9.15
C SER A 79 18.35 -0.23 -10.29
N SER A 80 19.29 0.67 -10.61
CA SER A 80 20.28 0.52 -11.69
C SER A 80 21.16 -0.73 -11.63
N ASN A 81 21.14 -1.49 -10.53
CA ASN A 81 21.95 -2.70 -10.31
C ASN A 81 21.20 -4.03 -10.44
N SER A 82 19.93 -4.04 -10.86
CA SER A 82 19.18 -5.28 -11.01
C SER A 82 18.94 -5.62 -12.49
N SER A 83 19.93 -6.27 -13.11
CA SER A 83 19.70 -6.95 -14.38
C SER A 83 18.87 -8.21 -14.13
N THR A 84 17.73 -8.29 -14.82
CA THR A 84 16.90 -9.47 -15.00
C THR A 84 15.93 -9.82 -13.86
N GLN A 85 14.69 -10.10 -14.25
CA GLN A 85 13.56 -10.62 -13.49
C GLN A 85 12.75 -9.62 -12.63
N ARG A 86 11.63 -9.19 -13.23
CA ARG A 86 10.31 -8.91 -12.60
C ARG A 86 9.74 -10.14 -11.84
N GLY A 87 10.60 -11.00 -11.30
CA GLY A 87 10.25 -12.21 -10.59
C GLY A 87 10.25 -11.97 -9.09
N GLY A 88 9.06 -11.85 -8.49
CA GLY A 88 8.84 -12.06 -7.06
C GLY A 88 9.71 -11.24 -6.11
N ARG A 89 9.62 -9.90 -6.18
CA ARG A 89 10.19 -9.03 -5.14
C ARG A 89 9.24 -8.97 -3.95
N TYR A 90 9.73 -9.32 -2.77
CA TYR A 90 8.99 -9.26 -1.51
C TYR A 90 8.92 -7.80 -1.06
N ASN A 91 7.72 -7.23 -0.96
CA ASN A 91 7.55 -5.90 -0.36
C ASN A 91 7.54 -6.05 1.18
N GLY A 92 8.31 -5.21 1.88
CA GLY A 92 8.70 -5.38 3.29
C GLY A 92 7.56 -5.40 4.33
N LEU A 93 6.32 -5.05 3.95
CA LEU A 93 5.14 -5.21 4.81
C LEU A 93 4.43 -6.56 4.57
N GLY A 94 5.16 -7.63 4.87
CA GLY A 94 4.68 -8.99 4.72
C GLY A 94 3.78 -9.45 5.85
N VAL A 95 2.56 -8.90 5.99
CA VAL A 95 1.48 -9.57 6.76
C VAL A 95 0.12 -9.53 6.04
N PHE A 96 -0.20 -8.50 5.24
CA PHE A 96 -1.48 -8.42 4.51
C PHE A 96 -1.37 -8.08 3.01
N GLY A 97 -0.15 -8.03 2.47
CA GLY A 97 0.16 -7.71 1.07
C GLY A 97 0.99 -8.77 0.35
N GLY A 98 0.77 -10.05 0.68
CA GLY A 98 1.45 -11.25 0.19
C GLY A 98 2.46 -11.09 -0.97
N GLY A 99 3.75 -11.12 -0.61
CA GLY A 99 4.87 -11.79 -1.32
C GLY A 99 5.25 -11.36 -2.74
N PHE A 100 4.53 -10.46 -3.38
CA PHE A 100 4.81 -9.96 -4.73
C PHE A 100 4.79 -8.44 -4.73
N SER A 101 5.74 -7.84 -5.45
CA SER A 101 5.69 -6.43 -5.81
C SER A 101 4.44 -6.21 -6.66
N ARG A 102 3.58 -5.31 -6.20
CA ARG A 102 2.36 -4.91 -6.89
C ARG A 102 2.53 -3.46 -7.30
N ASP A 103 2.23 -3.20 -8.55
CA ASP A 103 1.95 -1.85 -9.00
C ASP A 103 0.47 -1.57 -8.71
N TYR A 104 0.19 -0.40 -8.16
CA TYR A 104 -1.16 0.02 -7.83
C TYR A 104 -1.57 1.15 -8.76
N TYR A 105 -2.79 1.08 -9.29
CA TYR A 105 -3.39 2.13 -10.08
C TYR A 105 -4.70 2.54 -9.46
N TYR A 106 -4.81 3.83 -9.16
CA TYR A 106 -5.94 4.44 -8.47
C TYR A 106 -6.77 5.22 -9.48
N ASP A 107 -8.08 5.11 -9.36
CA ASP A 107 -9.06 6.04 -9.91
C ASP A 107 -9.78 6.67 -8.72
N PHE A 108 -9.52 7.95 -8.51
CA PHE A 108 -10.02 8.72 -7.36
C PHE A 108 -11.51 9.02 -7.49
N GLN A 109 -12.06 9.13 -8.70
CA GLN A 109 -13.48 9.43 -8.91
C GLN A 109 -14.37 8.22 -8.62
N SER A 110 -13.94 7.05 -9.09
CA SER A 110 -14.74 5.83 -8.99
C SER A 110 -14.35 4.95 -7.80
N ASN A 111 -13.36 5.37 -7.01
CA ASN A 111 -12.80 4.65 -5.88
C ASN A 111 -12.41 3.21 -6.26
N ARG A 112 -11.77 3.08 -7.42
CA ARG A 112 -11.31 1.80 -7.98
C ARG A 112 -9.80 1.68 -7.82
N LEU A 113 -9.39 0.45 -7.55
CA LEU A 113 -7.99 0.06 -7.46
C LEU A 113 -7.72 -1.07 -8.44
N ILE A 114 -6.68 -0.93 -9.26
CA ILE A 114 -6.12 -2.05 -10.03
C ILE A 114 -4.78 -2.41 -9.41
N GLN A 115 -4.63 -3.67 -9.04
CA GLN A 115 -3.35 -4.23 -8.62
C GLN A 115 -2.78 -5.02 -9.80
N ALA A 116 -1.61 -4.61 -10.28
CA ALA A 116 -0.90 -5.32 -11.33
C ALA A 116 0.33 -6.03 -10.76
N PHE A 117 0.52 -7.29 -11.13
CA PHE A 117 1.65 -8.08 -10.67
C PHE A 117 1.97 -9.20 -11.67
N ASP A 118 3.26 -9.52 -11.78
CA ASP A 118 3.72 -10.63 -12.62
C ASP A 118 3.73 -11.93 -11.81
N LEU A 119 3.13 -12.97 -12.38
CA LEU A 119 3.20 -14.34 -11.86
C LEU A 119 3.52 -15.30 -12.99
N ASN A 120 4.70 -15.93 -12.93
CA ASN A 120 5.24 -16.81 -13.97
C ASN A 120 5.26 -16.13 -15.35
N ASP A 121 5.89 -14.95 -15.41
CA ASP A 121 6.03 -14.12 -16.63
C ASP A 121 4.69 -13.70 -17.27
N THR A 122 3.58 -13.88 -16.55
CA THR A 122 2.25 -13.40 -16.95
C THR A 122 1.86 -12.22 -16.08
N LEU A 123 1.55 -11.09 -16.71
CA LEU A 123 0.99 -9.93 -16.05
C LEU A 123 -0.48 -10.18 -15.71
N PHE A 124 -0.78 -10.20 -14.42
CA PHE A 124 -2.15 -10.28 -13.91
C PHE A 124 -2.63 -8.92 -13.44
N LEU A 125 -3.90 -8.64 -13.71
CA LEU A 125 -4.61 -7.44 -13.27
C LEU A 125 -5.75 -7.87 -12.36
N MET A 126 -5.71 -7.43 -11.11
CA MET A 126 -6.77 -7.65 -10.14
C MET A 126 -7.48 -6.33 -9.89
N GLN A 127 -8.72 -6.23 -10.35
CA GLN A 127 -9.56 -5.07 -10.09
C GLN A 127 -10.25 -5.26 -8.75
N ASP A 128 -10.12 -4.26 -7.88
CA ASP A 128 -10.63 -4.29 -6.52
C ASP A 128 -11.16 -2.90 -6.13
N LYS A 129 -11.71 -2.80 -4.92
CA LYS A 129 -11.96 -1.52 -4.26
C LYS A 129 -10.89 -1.29 -3.19
N MET A 130 -10.61 -0.03 -2.89
CA MET A 130 -9.74 0.29 -1.75
C MET A 130 -10.32 -0.29 -0.46
N GLY A 131 -9.46 -0.81 0.43
CA GLY A 131 -9.86 -1.33 1.75
C GLY A 131 -10.44 -2.74 1.76
N LEU A 132 -10.49 -3.44 0.63
CA LEU A 132 -10.90 -4.85 0.62
C LEU A 132 -9.76 -5.74 1.11
N LEU A 133 -10.01 -6.43 2.21
CA LEU A 133 -9.10 -7.40 2.79
C LEU A 133 -8.97 -8.60 1.87
N PRO A 134 -7.74 -9.07 1.57
CA PRO A 134 -7.61 -10.31 0.85
C PRO A 134 -8.05 -11.48 1.71
N GLU A 135 -9.03 -12.26 1.21
CA GLU A 135 -9.35 -13.55 1.79
C GLU A 135 -8.14 -14.48 1.65
N MET A 136 -7.40 -14.65 2.75
CA MET A 136 -6.26 -15.55 2.78
C MET A 136 -6.65 -16.88 3.43
N LYS A 137 -6.76 -17.95 2.62
CA LYS A 137 -6.82 -19.32 3.13
C LYS A 137 -5.38 -19.85 3.35
N PHE A 138 -5.05 -20.20 4.59
CA PHE A 138 -3.76 -20.79 4.92
C PHE A 138 -3.99 -22.22 5.40
N GLY A 139 -3.57 -23.20 4.60
CA GLY A 139 -3.76 -24.61 4.94
C GLY A 139 -5.24 -25.01 4.95
N THR A 140 -5.71 -25.63 6.04
CA THR A 140 -7.09 -26.14 6.19
C THR A 140 -8.08 -25.12 6.74
N GLY A 141 -7.68 -23.87 6.96
CA GLY A 141 -8.53 -22.84 7.54
C GLY A 141 -8.48 -21.51 6.79
N GLN A 142 -9.63 -20.84 6.72
CA GLN A 142 -9.71 -19.44 6.33
C GLN A 142 -9.29 -18.59 7.53
N ILE A 143 -8.27 -17.75 7.35
CA ILE A 143 -7.84 -16.82 8.39
C ILE A 143 -8.09 -15.43 7.84
N VAL A 144 -9.22 -14.84 8.21
CA VAL A 144 -9.54 -13.45 7.87
C VAL A 144 -9.02 -12.58 9.02
N PRO A 145 -8.07 -11.65 8.76
CA PRO A 145 -7.66 -10.69 9.76
C PRO A 145 -8.82 -9.77 10.14
N VAL A 146 -8.90 -9.40 11.41
CA VAL A 146 -9.73 -8.29 11.85
C VAL A 146 -8.83 -7.07 11.96
N ILE A 147 -9.17 -5.99 11.26
CA ILE A 147 -8.47 -4.70 11.37
C ILE A 147 -9.34 -3.73 12.17
N GLU A 148 -8.79 -3.23 13.27
CA GLU A 148 -9.37 -2.16 14.08
C GLU A 148 -8.58 -0.88 13.89
N TYR A 149 -9.27 0.26 13.78
CA TYR A 149 -8.65 1.57 13.60
C TYR A 149 -8.78 2.41 14.86
N ILE A 150 -7.65 2.86 15.38
CA ILE A 150 -7.59 3.75 16.53
C ILE A 150 -7.05 5.09 16.04
N LYS A 151 -7.95 6.08 15.89
CA LYS A 151 -7.53 7.46 15.59
C LYS A 151 -6.88 8.06 16.83
N ALA A 152 -5.80 8.81 16.64
CA ALA A 152 -5.13 9.56 17.70
C ALA A 152 -5.10 11.04 17.34
N ASP A 153 -5.06 11.90 18.35
CA ASP A 153 -5.00 13.36 18.17
C ASP A 153 -3.59 13.86 17.79
N GLU A 154 -2.63 12.94 17.63
CA GLU A 154 -1.26 13.25 17.26
C GLU A 154 -1.19 13.72 15.80
N VAL A 155 -0.51 14.86 15.61
CA VAL A 155 -0.26 15.47 14.30
C VAL A 155 1.24 15.65 14.13
N LYS A 156 1.76 15.27 12.97
CA LYS A 156 3.15 15.54 12.59
C LYS A 156 3.21 16.12 11.18
N GLN A 157 4.24 16.90 10.90
CA GLN A 157 4.47 17.39 9.55
C GLN A 157 5.30 16.39 8.72
N ILE A 158 4.82 16.04 7.53
CA ILE A 158 5.58 15.31 6.52
C ILE A 158 5.51 16.11 5.22
N LEU A 159 6.67 16.48 4.68
CA LEU A 159 6.77 17.29 3.45
C LEU A 159 5.95 18.61 3.48
N GLY A 160 5.76 19.18 4.67
CA GLY A 160 4.99 20.41 4.89
C GLY A 160 3.48 20.21 5.07
N PHE A 161 2.96 18.98 4.95
CA PHE A 161 1.55 18.67 5.21
C PHE A 161 1.33 18.26 6.66
N ASN A 162 0.20 18.65 7.25
CA ASN A 162 -0.20 18.12 8.55
C ASN A 162 -0.75 16.70 8.34
N CYS A 163 -0.07 15.73 8.93
CA CYS A 163 -0.47 14.33 8.90
C CYS A 163 -1.02 13.92 10.26
N HIS A 164 -2.22 13.35 10.24
CA HIS A 164 -2.90 12.78 11.41
C HIS A 164 -2.51 11.32 11.59
N LYS A 165 -2.40 10.91 12.84
CA LYS A 165 -2.09 9.54 13.21
C LYS A 165 -3.34 8.66 13.24
N VAL A 166 -3.21 7.46 12.67
CA VAL A 166 -4.14 6.35 12.89
C VAL A 166 -3.33 5.08 13.14
N ILE A 167 -3.76 4.27 14.10
CA ILE A 167 -3.18 2.96 14.36
C ILE A 167 -4.10 1.92 13.76
N ALA A 168 -3.61 1.15 12.80
CA ALA A 168 -4.27 -0.05 12.31
C ALA A 168 -3.77 -1.23 13.13
N ARG A 169 -4.65 -1.76 13.99
CA ARG A 169 -4.42 -2.97 14.76
C ARG A 169 -5.00 -4.14 13.99
N THR A 170 -4.15 -5.08 13.60
CA THR A 170 -4.60 -6.29 12.92
C THR A 170 -4.47 -7.50 13.84
N THR A 171 -5.57 -8.22 14.02
CA THR A 171 -5.62 -9.44 14.84
C THR A 171 -5.92 -10.65 13.97
N VAL A 172 -5.11 -11.68 14.15
CA VAL A 172 -5.18 -12.93 13.40
C VAL A 172 -5.27 -14.10 14.37
N LYS A 173 -6.29 -14.94 14.21
CA LYS A 173 -6.46 -16.17 14.98
C LYS A 173 -5.72 -17.31 14.30
N HIS A 174 -4.68 -17.82 14.95
CA HIS A 174 -3.91 -18.98 14.49
C HIS A 174 -4.11 -20.17 15.40
N LYS A 175 -4.35 -21.35 14.81
CA LYS A 175 -4.31 -22.62 15.54
C LYS A 175 -2.90 -23.20 15.43
N ILE A 176 -2.13 -23.11 16.52
CA ILE A 176 -0.77 -23.65 16.59
C ILE A 176 -0.81 -24.87 17.51
N MET A 177 -0.46 -26.04 16.97
CA MET A 177 -0.45 -27.31 17.73
C MET A 177 -1.76 -27.61 18.48
N GLY A 178 -2.90 -27.23 17.89
CA GLY A 178 -4.22 -27.46 18.48
C GLY A 178 -4.71 -26.36 19.43
N VAL A 179 -3.86 -25.41 19.83
CA VAL A 179 -4.20 -24.27 20.68
C VAL A 179 -4.49 -23.06 19.81
N GLU A 180 -5.62 -22.39 20.06
CA GLU A 180 -5.92 -21.11 19.45
C GLU A 180 -5.09 -20.01 20.10
N LYS A 181 -4.32 -19.28 19.29
CA LYS A 181 -3.54 -18.14 19.69
C LYS A 181 -3.92 -16.94 18.84
N GLU A 182 -4.23 -15.84 19.50
CA GLU A 182 -4.41 -14.54 18.86
C GLU A 182 -3.05 -13.87 18.70
N ILE A 183 -2.74 -13.47 17.48
CA ILE A 183 -1.55 -12.68 17.15
C ILE A 183 -2.05 -11.30 16.74
N THR A 184 -1.61 -10.28 17.47
CA THR A 184 -1.98 -8.89 17.20
C THR A 184 -0.74 -8.11 16.77
N GLU A 185 -0.88 -7.40 15.67
CA GLU A 185 0.12 -6.48 15.15
C GLU A 185 -0.46 -5.08 15.05
N GLU A 186 0.36 -4.07 15.31
CA GLU A 186 -0.02 -2.67 15.23
C GLU A 186 0.88 -1.96 14.22
N LEU A 187 0.25 -1.20 13.34
CA LEU A 187 0.91 -0.33 12.38
C LEU A 187 0.42 1.10 12.61
N THR A 188 1.36 2.04 12.66
CA THR A 188 1.03 3.46 12.71
C THR A 188 1.04 4.01 11.29
N LEU A 189 -0.06 4.66 10.89
CA LEU A 189 -0.17 5.35 9.61
C LEU A 189 -0.33 6.84 9.85
N TRP A 190 0.25 7.62 8.96
CA TRP A 190 0.22 9.07 8.97
C TRP A 190 -0.36 9.55 7.65
N TYR A 191 -1.57 10.14 7.71
CA TYR A 191 -2.34 10.54 6.53
C TYR A 191 -2.71 12.02 6.55
N THR A 192 -2.89 12.62 5.38
CA THR A 192 -3.32 14.01 5.23
C THR A 192 -4.46 14.11 4.21
N ASN A 193 -5.38 15.06 4.43
CA ASN A 193 -6.41 15.41 3.46
C ASN A 193 -6.01 16.61 2.58
N GLU A 194 -4.85 17.24 2.85
CA GLU A 194 -4.40 18.45 2.16
C GLU A 194 -4.00 18.22 0.70
N LEU A 195 -3.78 16.96 0.30
CA LEU A 195 -3.50 16.56 -1.07
C LEU A 195 -4.76 16.44 -1.94
N GLY A 196 -5.95 16.34 -1.34
CA GLY A 196 -7.23 16.34 -2.05
C GLY A 196 -7.61 15.01 -2.72
N PHE A 197 -6.88 13.92 -2.47
CA PHE A 197 -7.21 12.57 -2.94
C PHE A 197 -6.89 11.50 -1.91
N ASP A 198 -7.55 10.36 -2.05
CA ASP A 198 -7.35 9.17 -1.21
C ASP A 198 -6.25 8.29 -1.82
N PHE A 199 -5.22 7.98 -1.03
CA PHE A 199 -4.11 7.14 -1.46
C PHE A 199 -3.47 6.43 -0.27
N SER A 200 -3.03 5.19 -0.46
CA SER A 200 -2.17 4.52 0.51
C SER A 200 -1.12 3.64 -0.16
N PRO A 201 0.14 3.63 0.31
CA PRO A 201 1.12 2.62 -0.07
C PRO A 201 0.66 1.18 0.25
N ASN A 202 -0.30 1.04 1.17
CA ASN A 202 -0.97 -0.21 1.49
C ASN A 202 -2.49 0.04 1.65
N PRO A 203 -3.26 -0.02 0.55
CA PRO A 203 -4.68 0.34 0.51
C PRO A 203 -5.58 -0.64 1.27
N VAL A 204 -5.05 -1.77 1.74
CA VAL A 204 -5.76 -2.71 2.62
C VAL A 204 -5.84 -2.17 4.06
N LEU A 205 -4.83 -1.39 4.49
CA LEU A 205 -4.72 -0.91 5.88
C LEU A 205 -5.47 0.39 6.13
N TRP A 206 -5.58 1.27 5.16
CA TRP A 206 -6.25 2.57 5.34
C TRP A 206 -6.51 3.19 3.97
N THR A 207 -7.64 3.87 3.85
CA THR A 207 -8.12 4.39 2.56
C THR A 207 -8.50 5.87 2.61
N ALA A 208 -8.52 6.50 3.78
CA ALA A 208 -8.95 7.89 3.91
C ALA A 208 -7.78 8.86 3.86
N GLY A 209 -7.84 9.83 2.96
CA GLY A 209 -6.77 10.78 2.67
C GLY A 209 -5.53 10.10 2.07
N ALA A 210 -4.49 10.90 1.86
CA ALA A 210 -3.21 10.44 1.34
C ALA A 210 -2.29 10.03 2.49
N VAL A 211 -1.95 8.75 2.57
CA VAL A 211 -0.99 8.21 3.55
C VAL A 211 0.44 8.53 3.10
N LEU A 212 1.14 9.32 3.92
CA LEU A 212 2.52 9.75 3.67
C LEU A 212 3.55 8.96 4.48
N ALA A 213 3.13 8.23 5.53
CA ALA A 213 4.00 7.27 6.19
C ALA A 213 3.24 6.08 6.79
N ILE A 214 3.90 4.93 6.81
CA ILE A 214 3.48 3.70 7.51
C ILE A 214 4.68 3.22 8.34
N GLU A 215 4.47 3.00 9.62
CA GLU A 215 5.50 2.63 10.59
C GLU A 215 5.07 1.35 11.31
N SER A 216 5.90 0.33 11.27
CA SER A 216 5.74 -0.89 12.05
C SER A 216 7.08 -1.32 12.63
N LYS A 217 7.09 -2.43 13.36
CA LYS A 217 8.30 -2.99 13.97
C LYS A 217 9.30 -3.37 12.87
N GLY A 218 10.36 -2.58 12.70
CA GLY A 218 11.42 -2.85 11.72
C GLY A 218 11.03 -2.64 10.26
N THR A 219 9.87 -2.04 9.97
CA THR A 219 9.50 -1.64 8.60
C THR A 219 8.97 -0.21 8.61
N HIS A 220 9.48 0.61 7.69
CA HIS A 220 9.01 1.98 7.52
C HIS A 220 8.75 2.24 6.04
N ILE A 221 7.65 2.91 5.72
CA ILE A 221 7.40 3.55 4.43
C ILE A 221 7.19 5.02 4.69
N GLN A 222 7.89 5.90 3.97
CA GLN A 222 7.72 7.33 4.15
C GLN A 222 7.93 8.09 2.84
N ALA A 223 7.08 9.08 2.58
CA ALA A 223 7.26 10.06 1.52
C ALA A 223 8.50 10.92 1.79
N LYS A 224 9.44 10.93 0.85
CA LYS A 224 10.71 11.65 0.93
C LYS A 224 10.72 12.95 0.15
N SER A 225 9.94 13.04 -0.92
CA SER A 225 9.79 14.26 -1.69
C SER A 225 8.46 14.29 -2.43
N ILE A 226 8.00 15.50 -2.74
CA ILE A 226 6.87 15.77 -3.62
C ILE A 226 7.30 16.82 -4.65
N GLN A 227 6.96 16.59 -5.91
CA GLN A 227 7.22 17.51 -7.01
C GLN A 227 5.93 17.74 -7.77
N TYR A 228 5.45 18.97 -7.79
CA TYR A 228 4.31 19.36 -8.62
C TYR A 228 4.77 19.63 -10.03
N LYS A 229 4.11 18.99 -10.99
CA LYS A 229 4.33 19.15 -12.42
C LYS A 229 3.11 18.60 -13.15
N ASP A 230 2.87 19.12 -14.34
CA ASP A 230 1.82 18.56 -15.17
C ASP A 230 2.12 17.10 -15.52
N ILE A 231 1.19 16.20 -15.19
CA ILE A 231 1.23 14.77 -15.49
C ILE A 231 0.02 14.50 -16.37
N ARG A 232 0.26 14.06 -17.60
CA ARG A 232 -0.83 13.66 -18.48
C ARG A 232 -1.32 12.27 -18.08
N ALA A 233 -2.57 11.97 -18.40
CA ALA A 233 -3.16 10.66 -18.13
C ALA A 233 -2.36 9.50 -18.76
N GLU A 234 -1.71 9.73 -19.91
CA GLU A 234 -0.84 8.73 -20.55
C GLU A 234 0.42 8.43 -19.73
N ASP A 235 0.91 9.40 -18.96
CA ASP A 235 2.15 9.30 -18.18
C ASP A 235 1.95 8.55 -16.84
N ILE A 236 0.69 8.33 -16.44
CA ILE A 236 0.29 7.48 -15.30
C ILE A 236 0.50 6.00 -15.61
N ASP A 237 0.66 5.64 -16.90
CA ASP A 237 1.07 4.30 -17.35
C ASP A 237 0.13 3.19 -16.84
N LEU A 238 -1.17 3.41 -16.98
CA LEU A 238 -2.23 2.43 -16.71
C LEU A 238 -2.06 1.20 -17.62
N PRO A 239 -2.14 -0.03 -17.10
CA PRO A 239 -1.94 -1.23 -17.88
C PRO A 239 -3.09 -1.43 -18.87
N LYS A 240 -2.78 -1.40 -20.17
CA LYS A 240 -3.76 -1.61 -21.26
C LYS A 240 -4.08 -3.08 -21.51
N THR A 241 -3.17 -3.97 -21.11
CA THR A 241 -3.24 -5.42 -21.36
C THR A 241 -2.83 -6.19 -20.11
N GLY A 242 -3.40 -7.37 -19.91
CA GLY A 242 -3.06 -8.28 -18.82
C GLY A 242 -4.20 -9.26 -18.58
N VAL A 243 -3.92 -10.35 -17.85
CA VAL A 243 -4.94 -11.34 -17.52
C VAL A 243 -5.72 -10.87 -16.31
N LEU A 244 -7.01 -10.60 -16.49
CA LEU A 244 -7.90 -10.31 -15.36
C LEU A 244 -7.98 -11.52 -14.43
N ILE A 245 -7.82 -11.30 -13.14
CA ILE A 245 -7.88 -12.35 -12.13
C ILE A 245 -8.69 -11.91 -10.92
N SER A 246 -9.54 -12.79 -10.41
CA SER A 246 -10.20 -12.57 -9.12
C SER A 246 -9.27 -12.92 -7.95
N GLN A 247 -9.60 -12.42 -6.77
CA GLN A 247 -8.86 -12.75 -5.55
C GLN A 247 -8.85 -14.26 -5.25
N GLU A 248 -9.98 -14.95 -5.49
CA GLU A 248 -10.09 -16.41 -5.34
C GLU A 248 -9.18 -17.16 -6.32
N GLN A 249 -9.17 -16.74 -7.59
CA GLN A 249 -8.30 -17.35 -8.60
C GLN A 249 -6.82 -17.14 -8.27
N LEU A 250 -6.46 -15.94 -7.80
CA LEU A 250 -5.12 -15.67 -7.31
C LEU A 250 -4.78 -16.58 -6.14
N HIS A 251 -5.70 -16.72 -5.19
CA HIS A 251 -5.53 -17.58 -4.03
C HIS A 251 -5.20 -19.04 -4.43
N ILE A 252 -6.00 -19.60 -5.34
CA ILE A 252 -5.81 -20.96 -5.87
C ILE A 252 -4.43 -21.10 -6.52
N LYS A 253 -4.01 -20.13 -7.35
CA LYS A 253 -2.69 -20.15 -7.99
C LYS A 253 -1.55 -20.12 -6.96
N LEU A 254 -1.68 -19.31 -5.91
CA LEU A 254 -0.69 -19.22 -4.83
C LEU A 254 -0.64 -20.48 -3.96
N ASP A 255 -1.79 -21.11 -3.68
CA ASP A 255 -1.83 -22.37 -2.95
C ASP A 255 -1.22 -23.53 -3.75
N LEU A 256 -1.56 -23.63 -5.04
CA LEU A 256 -0.97 -24.62 -5.95
C LEU A 256 0.55 -24.48 -6.01
N ARG A 257 1.05 -23.26 -6.18
CA ARG A 257 2.50 -22.98 -6.16
C ARG A 257 3.14 -23.41 -4.85
N ARG A 258 2.53 -23.05 -3.71
CA ARG A 258 3.04 -23.46 -2.38
C ARG A 258 3.12 -24.99 -2.23
N LYS A 259 2.10 -25.72 -2.68
CA LYS A 259 2.09 -27.18 -2.69
C LYS A 259 3.20 -27.75 -3.58
N LEU A 260 3.37 -27.24 -4.80
CA LEU A 260 4.44 -27.64 -5.71
C LEU A 260 5.84 -27.38 -5.14
N THR A 261 6.08 -26.21 -4.53
CA THR A 261 7.36 -25.88 -3.90
C THR A 261 7.67 -26.80 -2.71
N ARG A 262 6.66 -27.20 -1.92
CA ARG A 262 6.83 -28.18 -0.83
C ARG A 262 7.19 -29.56 -1.37
N LEU A 263 6.53 -30.01 -2.42
CA LEU A 263 6.83 -31.29 -3.07
C LEU A 263 8.25 -31.32 -3.66
N SER A 264 8.66 -30.24 -4.32
CA SER A 264 10.03 -30.09 -4.86
C SER A 264 11.10 -30.11 -3.77
N ARG A 265 10.86 -29.49 -2.60
CA ARG A 265 11.79 -29.53 -1.45
C ARG A 265 11.86 -30.91 -0.79
N ASN A 266 10.77 -31.67 -0.81
CA ASN A 266 10.74 -33.03 -0.24
C ASN A 266 11.31 -34.10 -1.19
N GLY A 267 11.52 -33.79 -2.48
CA GLY A 267 12.09 -34.70 -3.48
C GLY A 267 13.62 -34.68 -3.61
N SER A 268 14.33 -33.93 -2.76
CA SER A 268 15.80 -33.80 -2.79
C SER A 268 16.49 -34.68 -1.73
N TRP A 269 16.13 -35.96 -1.68
CA TRP A 269 16.93 -37.02 -1.05
C TRP A 269 16.90 -38.24 -1.97
N ASN A 270 17.87 -38.29 -2.88
CA ASN A 270 18.39 -39.50 -3.51
C ASN A 270 19.85 -39.24 -3.84
#